data_AF-A0A3D3V6W7-F1
#
_entry.id   AF-A0A3D3V6W7-F1
#
_cell.length_a   1.000
_cell.length_b   1.000
_cell.length_c   1.000
_cell.angle_alpha   90.00
_cell.angle_beta   90.00
_cell.angle_gamma   90.00
#
_symmetry.space_group_name_H-M   'P 1'
#
loop_
_entity.id
_entity.type
_entity.pdbx_description
1 polymer ?
#
loop_
_entity_poly.entity_id
_entity_poly.type
_entity_poly.pdbx_seq_one_letter_code
_entity_poly.pdbx_strand_id
1 'polypeptide(L)'
;MALSGNLADSRIAIRTRKRTITPRSPIQARYLEALGQADLTFGLGPAGTGKTYLAVAMAVSDLIQGKVDRLILSRPAVEAGE
;
A
#
# COMPACT_ATOMS: atom_id res chain seq x y z
N MET A 1 -10.36 8.54 21.00
CA MET A 1 -9.20 7.63 21.13
C MET A 1 -8.17 8.06 20.10
N ALA A 2 -7.12 8.76 20.55
CA ALA A 2 -6.21 9.48 19.66
C ALA A 2 -5.39 8.52 18.79
N LEU A 3 -5.65 8.54 17.48
CA LEU A 3 -4.88 7.82 16.49
C LEU A 3 -3.63 8.66 16.21
N SER A 4 -2.52 8.36 16.88
CA SER A 4 -1.20 8.92 16.59
C SER A 4 -0.32 7.80 16.06
N GLY A 5 -0.34 7.59 14.74
CA GLY A 5 0.54 6.62 14.09
C GLY A 5 1.85 7.34 13.89
N ASN A 6 2.81 7.12 14.79
CA ASN A 6 4.08 7.82 14.76
C ASN A 6 4.96 7.18 13.66
N LEU A 7 5.51 7.97 12.72
CA LEU A 7 6.41 7.44 11.67
C LEU A 7 7.62 6.70 12.28
N ALA A 8 7.98 7.05 13.52
CA ALA A 8 9.06 6.40 14.25
C ALA A 8 8.79 4.94 14.59
N ASP A 9 7.53 4.50 14.65
CA ASP A 9 7.14 3.13 15.02
C ASP A 9 6.95 2.22 13.80
N SER A 10 6.60 2.79 12.65
CA SER A 10 6.33 2.03 11.43
C SER A 10 7.64 1.62 10.75
N ARG A 11 8.25 0.53 11.22
CA ARG A 11 9.38 -0.20 10.59
C ARG A 11 8.99 -0.90 9.27
N ILE A 12 7.94 -0.44 8.59
CA ILE A 12 7.42 -1.07 7.39
C ILE A 12 8.17 -0.55 6.18
N ALA A 13 9.01 -1.42 5.63
CA ALA A 13 9.75 -1.18 4.40
C ALA A 13 9.41 -2.28 3.40
N ILE A 14 8.85 -1.88 2.26
CA ILE A 14 8.59 -2.79 1.15
C ILE A 14 9.87 -2.93 0.35
N ARG A 15 10.39 -4.15 0.27
CA ARG A 15 11.56 -4.46 -0.57
C ARG A 15 11.08 -4.98 -1.92
N THR A 16 11.41 -4.24 -2.97
CA THR A 16 11.26 -4.69 -4.36
C THR A 16 12.64 -4.90 -4.98
N ARG A 17 12.73 -5.58 -6.12
CA ARG A 17 14.02 -5.80 -6.83
C ARG A 17 14.81 -4.52 -7.10
N LYS A 18 14.13 -3.38 -7.32
CA LYS A 18 14.78 -2.12 -7.72
C LYS A 18 15.01 -1.15 -6.57
N ARG A 19 14.16 -1.17 -5.54
CA ARG A 19 14.21 -0.19 -4.45
C ARG A 19 13.49 -0.67 -3.20
N THR A 20 13.95 -0.14 -2.07
CA THR A 20 13.20 -0.14 -0.81
C THR A 20 12.25 1.05 -0.80
N ILE A 21 10.98 0.79 -0.49
CA ILE A 21 9.91 1.80 -0.42
C ILE A 21 9.47 1.90 1.03
N THR A 22 9.53 3.10 1.59
CA THR A 22 9.07 3.40 2.95
C THR A 22 7.93 4.41 2.91
N PRO A 23 7.01 4.38 3.90
CA PRO A 23 5.98 5.39 4.01
C PRO A 23 6.61 6.76 4.26
N ARG A 24 6.05 7.80 3.63
CA ARG A 24 6.50 9.20 3.76
C ARG A 24 5.55 10.05 4.61
N SER A 25 4.48 9.46 5.13
CA SER A 25 3.51 10.14 5.98
C SER A 25 2.82 9.15 6.95
N PRO A 26 2.21 9.63 8.04
CA PRO A 26 1.50 8.77 8.99
C PRO A 26 0.37 7.97 8.34
N ILE A 27 -0.33 8.59 7.37
CA ILE A 27 -1.44 7.96 6.65
C ILE A 27 -0.92 6.81 5.77
N GLN A 28 0.21 7.01 5.09
CA GLN A 28 0.83 5.93 4.30
C GLN A 28 1.29 4.78 5.19
N ALA A 29 1.84 5.07 6.36
CA ALA A 29 2.26 4.07 7.32
C ALA A 29 1.08 3.19 7.78
N ARG A 30 -0.03 3.82 8.20
CA ARG A 30 -1.26 3.11 8.55
C ARG A 30 -1.85 2.30 7.40
N TYR A 31 -1.79 2.85 6.19
CA TYR A 31 -2.26 2.15 5.00
C TYR A 31 -1.45 0.88 4.74
N LEU A 32 -0.13 0.93 4.91
CA LEU A 32 0.73 -0.25 4.81
C LEU A 32 0.50 -1.27 5.93
N GLU A 33 0.24 -0.81 7.15
CA GLU A 33 -0.16 -1.68 8.28
C GLU A 33 -1.46 -2.43 7.95
N ALA A 34 -2.48 -1.70 7.49
CA ALA A 34 -3.78 -2.28 7.14
C ALA A 34 -3.67 -3.33 6.02
N LEU A 35 -2.87 -3.07 4.98
CA LEU A 35 -2.63 -4.00 3.88
C LEU A 35 -2.04 -5.35 4.33
N GLY A 36 -1.31 -5.39 5.45
CA GLY A 36 -0.70 -6.61 5.98
C GLY A 36 -1.53 -7.33 7.06
N GLN A 37 -2.60 -6.70 7.57
CA GLN A 37 -3.39 -7.21 8.70
C GLN A 37 -4.85 -7.51 8.37
N ALA A 38 -5.37 -7.03 7.23
CA ALA A 38 -6.76 -7.21 6.84
C ALA A 38 -6.89 -7.94 5.50
N ASP A 39 -7.90 -8.80 5.38
CA ASP A 39 -8.21 -9.51 4.13
C ASP A 39 -8.66 -8.56 3.00
N LEU A 40 -9.27 -7.42 3.36
CA LEU A 40 -9.74 -6.40 2.43
C LEU A 40 -9.43 -5.00 2.98
N THR A 41 -8.79 -4.16 2.17
CA THR A 41 -8.45 -2.78 2.52
C THR A 41 -8.97 -1.80 1.47
N PHE A 42 -9.70 -0.77 1.90
CA PHE A 42 -10.13 0.34 1.05
C PHE A 42 -9.16 1.52 1.17
N GLY A 43 -8.43 1.82 0.10
CA GLY A 43 -7.59 3.01 0.03
C GLY A 43 -8.38 4.21 -0.49
N LEU A 44 -8.76 5.15 0.38
CA LEU A 44 -9.44 6.39 0.02
C LEU A 44 -8.53 7.61 0.17
N GLY A 45 -8.68 8.60 -0.71
CA GLY A 45 -7.99 9.90 -0.60
C GLY A 45 -7.59 10.52 -1.93
N PRO A 46 -7.08 11.76 -1.92
CA PRO A 46 -6.79 12.56 -3.13
C PRO A 46 -5.74 11.93 -4.05
N ALA A 47 -5.74 12.29 -5.34
CA ALA A 47 -4.69 11.85 -6.27
C ALA A 47 -3.28 12.14 -5.71
N GLY A 48 -2.32 11.26 -6.00
CA GLY A 48 -0.93 11.41 -5.56
C GLY A 48 -0.61 10.97 -4.12
N THR A 49 -1.58 10.60 -3.28
CA THR A 49 -1.29 10.17 -1.89
C THR A 49 -0.69 8.76 -1.74
N GLY A 50 -0.53 8.02 -2.84
CA GLY A 50 0.19 6.74 -2.86
C GLY A 50 -0.67 5.48 -2.69
N LYS A 51 -2.00 5.57 -2.64
CA LYS A 51 -2.93 4.44 -2.43
C LYS A 51 -2.67 3.26 -3.39
N THR A 52 -2.66 3.53 -4.69
CA THR A 52 -2.40 2.50 -5.72
C THR A 52 -0.95 2.06 -5.69
N TYR A 53 -0.02 3.01 -5.63
CA TYR A 53 1.41 2.73 -5.71
C TYR A 53 1.90 1.85 -4.55
N LEU A 54 1.50 2.16 -3.31
CA LEU A 54 1.92 1.42 -2.12
C LEU A 54 1.27 0.04 -2.04
N ALA A 55 -0.01 -0.10 -2.41
CA ALA A 55 -0.67 -1.40 -2.47
C ALA A 55 -0.01 -2.33 -3.49
N VAL A 56 0.25 -1.82 -4.71
CA VAL A 56 0.93 -2.58 -5.74
C VAL A 56 2.36 -2.93 -5.31
N ALA A 57 3.07 -2.01 -4.67
CA ALA A 57 4.41 -2.29 -4.16
C ALA A 57 4.42 -3.44 -3.14
N MET A 58 3.49 -3.44 -2.18
CA MET A 58 3.34 -4.52 -1.20
C MET A 58 3.03 -5.85 -1.90
N ALA A 59 2.03 -5.84 -2.79
CA ALA A 59 1.61 -7.03 -3.53
C ALA A 59 2.75 -7.63 -4.38
N VAL A 60 3.56 -6.80 -5.03
CA VAL A 60 4.76 -7.24 -5.77
C VAL A 60 5.81 -7.82 -4.84
N SER A 61 5.98 -7.26 -3.63
CA SER A 61 6.90 -7.81 -2.63
C SER A 61 6.46 -9.20 -2.19
N ASP A 62 5.16 -9.38 -1.93
CA ASP A 62 4.58 -10.67 -1.55
C ASP A 62 4.69 -11.71 -2.68
N LEU A 63 4.50 -11.30 -3.93
CA LEU A 63 4.73 -12.15 -5.10
C LEU A 63 6.20 -12.60 -5.19
N ILE A 64 7.15 -11.68 -5.01
CA ILE A 64 8.59 -12.01 -5.06
C ILE A 64 9.00 -12.93 -3.90
N GLN A 65 8.36 -12.79 -2.74
CA GLN A 65 8.57 -13.63 -1.57
C GLN A 65 7.85 -14.98 -1.65
N GLY A 66 7.06 -15.23 -2.70
CA GLY A 66 6.30 -16.47 -2.86
C GLY A 66 5.13 -16.61 -1.90
N LYS A 67 4.66 -15.51 -1.29
CA LYS A 67 3.46 -15.52 -0.43
C LYS A 67 2.16 -15.61 -1.24
N VAL A 68 2.21 -15.19 -2.50
CA VAL A 68 1.10 -15.27 -3.45
C VAL A 68 1.62 -15.74 -4.80
N ASP A 69 0.80 -16.48 -5.54
CA ASP A 69 1.19 -17.03 -6.84
C ASP A 69 0.94 -16.06 -8.01
N ARG A 70 -0.05 -15.17 -7.87
CA ARG A 70 -0.51 -14.28 -8.95
C ARG A 70 -1.04 -12.96 -8.40
N LEU A 71 -0.90 -11.91 -9.19
CA LEU A 71 -1.50 -10.60 -8.93
C LEU A 71 -2.55 -10.28 -10.00
N ILE A 72 -3.72 -9.82 -9.57
CA ILE A 72 -4.79 -9.35 -10.45
C ILE A 72 -4.93 -7.85 -10.25
N LEU A 73 -4.74 -7.08 -11.32
CA LEU A 73 -4.90 -5.63 -11.32
C LEU A 73 -6.05 -5.28 -12.25
N SER A 74 -7.10 -4.69 -11.69
CA SER A 74 -8.24 -4.18 -12.44
C SER A 74 -8.36 -2.67 -12.30
N ARG A 75 -8.83 -2.03 -13.35
CA ARG A 75 -9.30 -0.64 -13.32
C ARG A 75 -10.68 -0.58 -14.01
N PRO A 76 -11.58 0.33 -13.60
CA PRO A 76 -12.80 0.55 -14.33
C PRO A 76 -12.49 1.02 -15.76
N ALA A 77 -13.37 0.66 -16.71
CA ALA A 77 -13.22 1.05 -18.12
C ALA A 77 -13.41 2.57 -18.33
N VAL A 78 -14.08 3.24 -17.40
CA VAL A 78 -14.38 4.67 -17.44
C VAL A 78 -13.62 5.34 -16.31
N GLU A 79 -12.88 6.42 -16.62
CA GLU A 79 -12.28 7.28 -15.60
C GLU A 79 -13.34 8.28 -15.11
N ALA A 80 -13.39 8.54 -13.80
CA ALA A 80 -14.33 9.51 -13.25
C ALA A 80 -13.95 10.92 -13.74
N GLY A 81 -14.62 11.41 -14.78
CA GLY A 81 -14.29 12.72 -15.36
C GLY A 81 -14.82 13.05 -16.76
N GLU A 82 -15.51 12.12 -17.46
CA GLU A 82 -16.35 12.42 -18.64
C GLU A 82 -17.82 12.13 -18.35
#